data_AF-A0A954NWP3-F1
#
_entry.id   AF-A0A954NWP3-F1
#
_cell.length_a   1.000
_cell.length_b   1.000
_cell.length_c   1.000
_cell.angle_alpha   90.00
_cell.angle_beta   90.00
_cell.angle_gamma   90.00
#
_symmetry.space_group_name_H-M   'P 1'
#
loop_
_entity.id
_entity.type
_entity.pdbx_description
1 polymer ?
#
loop_
_entity_poly.entity_id
_entity_poly.type
_entity_poly.pdbx_seq_one_letter_code
_entity_poly.pdbx_strand_id
1 'polypeptide(L)'
;MEVREFAERVLFSEEIESKLRAPELPLTDERPGPPERIWEPSRPDPLRFAPRKQAAKMPHRSGFWEPRLRAVAHHIMANHELQALEVMAWTILAFPDAPTRFRRGIVGVMLDEQRHTRMHLKRLDAFGMELGDLPVNGHVWIRSRQSENVLDYL
;
A
#
# COMPACT_ATOMS: atom_id res chain seq x y z
N MET A 1 -6.71 -19.27 3.39
CA MET A 1 -6.40 -18.28 2.35
C MET A 1 -4.95 -18.49 1.94
N GLU A 2 -4.66 -18.48 0.65
CA GLU A 2 -3.29 -18.53 0.11
C GLU A 2 -2.63 -17.14 0.17
N VAL A 3 -1.29 -17.10 0.19
CA VAL A 3 -0.52 -15.86 0.04
C VAL A 3 -0.90 -15.10 -1.25
N ARG A 4 -1.10 -15.83 -2.35
CA ARG A 4 -1.55 -15.27 -3.63
C ARG A 4 -2.90 -14.58 -3.50
N GLU A 5 -3.90 -15.26 -2.94
CA GLU A 5 -5.25 -14.71 -2.74
C GLU A 5 -5.23 -13.43 -1.90
N PHE A 6 -4.35 -13.36 -0.89
CA PHE A 6 -4.19 -12.16 -0.09
C PHE A 6 -3.62 -10.99 -0.91
N ALA A 7 -2.58 -11.23 -1.71
CA ALA A 7 -1.99 -10.23 -2.58
C ALA A 7 -2.99 -9.73 -3.64
N GLU A 8 -3.75 -10.64 -4.24
CA GLU A 8 -4.82 -10.32 -5.20
C GLU A 8 -5.90 -9.45 -4.55
N ARG A 9 -6.35 -9.78 -3.32
CA ARG A 9 -7.30 -8.93 -2.58
C ARG A 9 -6.76 -7.51 -2.36
N VAL A 10 -5.48 -7.38 -2.00
CA VAL A 10 -4.84 -6.08 -1.78
C VAL A 10 -4.76 -5.27 -3.08
N LEU A 11 -4.49 -5.90 -4.22
CA LEU A 11 -4.30 -5.18 -5.48
C LEU A 11 -5.59 -4.89 -6.22
N PHE A 12 -6.54 -5.82 -6.24
CA PHE A 12 -7.72 -5.75 -7.10
C PHE A 12 -8.97 -5.22 -6.43
N SER A 13 -9.00 -5.14 -5.10
CA SER A 13 -10.12 -4.52 -4.39
C SER A 13 -10.19 -3.02 -4.68
N GLU A 14 -11.37 -2.50 -5.03
CA GLU A 14 -11.62 -1.06 -5.09
C GLU A 14 -11.94 -0.45 -3.71
N GLU A 15 -12.22 -1.31 -2.73
CA GLU A 15 -12.50 -0.89 -1.36
C GLU A 15 -11.23 -0.89 -0.51
N ILE A 16 -10.90 0.25 0.09
CA ILE A 16 -9.73 0.42 0.98
C ILE A 16 -9.85 -0.53 2.17
N GLU A 17 -11.04 -0.64 2.76
CA GLU A 17 -11.28 -1.51 3.92
C GLU A 17 -10.99 -2.98 3.64
N SER A 18 -11.24 -3.43 2.41
CA SER A 18 -10.92 -4.80 1.99
C SER A 18 -9.41 -5.00 1.83
N LYS A 19 -8.68 -4.01 1.29
CA LYS A 19 -7.21 -4.02 1.24
C LYS A 19 -6.60 -4.04 2.64
N LEU A 20 -7.19 -3.31 3.58
CA LEU A 20 -6.71 -3.17 4.95
C LEU A 20 -7.20 -4.26 5.89
N ARG A 21 -8.11 -5.15 5.48
CA ARG A 21 -8.56 -6.26 6.32
C ARG A 21 -7.42 -7.26 6.51
N ALA A 22 -7.03 -7.50 7.76
CA ALA A 22 -6.09 -8.58 8.05
C ALA A 22 -6.68 -9.94 7.61
N PRO A 23 -5.93 -10.80 6.92
CA PRO A 23 -6.38 -12.15 6.64
C PRO A 23 -6.36 -13.02 7.91
N GLU A 24 -7.12 -14.11 7.88
CA GLU A 24 -7.00 -15.15 8.90
C GLU A 24 -5.68 -15.92 8.72
N LEU A 25 -4.94 -16.10 9.81
CA LEU A 25 -3.65 -16.78 9.82
C LEU A 25 -3.80 -18.21 10.36
N PRO A 26 -2.94 -19.15 9.92
CA PRO A 26 -1.84 -18.96 8.96
C PRO A 26 -2.29 -18.94 7.50
N LEU A 27 -1.56 -18.20 6.65
CA LEU A 27 -1.67 -18.35 5.19
C LEU A 27 -0.87 -19.56 4.70
N THR A 28 -1.41 -20.26 3.71
CA THR A 28 -0.71 -21.26 2.91
C THR A 28 0.01 -20.59 1.73
N ASP A 29 1.04 -21.22 1.19
CA ASP A 29 1.80 -20.73 0.03
C ASP A 29 2.15 -21.89 -0.90
N GLU A 30 1.16 -22.73 -1.20
CA GLU A 30 1.33 -23.97 -1.97
C GLU A 30 1.09 -23.75 -3.46
N ARG A 31 0.33 -22.70 -3.80
CA ARG A 31 -0.12 -22.40 -5.16
C ARG A 31 0.16 -20.93 -5.53
N PRO A 32 1.43 -20.54 -5.74
CA PRO A 32 1.79 -19.16 -6.09
C PRO A 32 1.33 -18.74 -7.51
N GLY A 33 1.04 -19.72 -8.38
CA GLY A 33 0.51 -19.48 -9.73
C GLY A 33 1.54 -18.89 -10.70
N PRO A 34 1.12 -18.52 -11.92
CA PRO A 34 1.99 -17.85 -12.88
C PRO A 34 2.30 -16.41 -12.48
N PRO A 35 3.41 -15.83 -12.98
CA PRO A 35 3.78 -14.45 -12.70
C PRO A 35 2.76 -13.49 -13.31
N GLU A 36 2.39 -12.47 -12.56
CA GLU A 36 1.43 -11.46 -12.97
C GLU A 36 1.95 -10.06 -12.64
N ARG A 37 2.19 -9.27 -13.70
CA ARG A 37 2.73 -7.90 -13.58
C ARG A 37 1.63 -6.89 -13.83
N ILE A 38 1.03 -6.45 -12.73
CA ILE A 38 -0.09 -5.50 -12.74
C ILE A 38 0.45 -4.09 -13.03
N TRP A 39 -0.27 -3.34 -13.87
CA TRP A 39 0.13 -1.98 -14.23
C TRP A 39 -0.09 -0.98 -13.08
N GLU A 40 -1.29 -1.00 -12.49
CA GLU A 40 -1.71 -0.17 -11.36
C GLU A 40 -2.68 -0.94 -10.45
N PRO A 41 -2.67 -0.68 -9.13
CA PRO A 41 -3.62 -1.29 -8.22
C PRO A 41 -5.00 -0.67 -8.41
N SER A 42 -6.06 -1.47 -8.25
CA SER A 42 -7.42 -0.96 -8.17
C SER A 42 -7.54 -0.03 -6.97
N ARG A 43 -8.06 1.18 -7.19
CA ARG A 43 -8.29 2.19 -6.16
C ARG A 43 -9.56 2.98 -6.49
N PRO A 44 -10.30 3.45 -5.47
CA PRO A 44 -11.46 4.30 -5.71
C PRO A 44 -11.01 5.63 -6.34
N ASP A 45 -11.91 6.32 -7.05
CA ASP A 45 -11.59 7.53 -7.82
C ASP A 45 -10.77 8.58 -7.06
N PRO A 46 -11.06 8.91 -5.78
CA PRO A 46 -10.28 9.90 -5.01
C PRO A 46 -8.81 9.48 -4.75
N LEU A 47 -8.50 8.18 -4.89
CA LEU A 47 -7.18 7.61 -4.61
C LEU A 47 -6.41 7.18 -5.85
N ARG A 48 -6.95 7.43 -7.04
CA ARG A 48 -6.17 7.30 -8.27
C ARG A 48 -4.97 8.23 -8.21
N PHE A 49 -3.84 7.77 -8.72
CA PHE A 49 -2.60 8.53 -8.64
C PHE A 49 -2.71 9.85 -9.42
N ALA A 50 -2.51 10.95 -8.70
CA ALA A 50 -2.51 12.27 -9.30
C ALA A 50 -1.29 12.46 -10.21
N PRO A 51 -1.40 13.28 -11.27
CA PRO A 51 -0.25 13.68 -12.08
C PRO A 51 0.89 14.29 -11.25
N ARG A 52 2.10 14.25 -11.80
CA ARG A 52 3.30 14.77 -11.12
C ARG A 52 3.08 16.20 -10.63
N LYS A 53 3.55 16.47 -9.41
CA LYS A 53 3.50 17.78 -8.72
C LYS A 53 2.09 18.26 -8.31
N GLN A 54 1.04 17.46 -8.47
CA GLN A 54 -0.32 17.80 -8.03
C GLN A 54 -0.66 17.24 -6.63
N ALA A 55 0.06 16.22 -6.18
CA ALA A 55 -0.14 15.65 -4.85
C ALA A 55 0.27 16.62 -3.73
N ALA A 56 -0.38 16.47 -2.58
CA ALA A 56 -0.03 17.21 -1.37
C ALA A 56 1.46 17.04 -1.01
N LYS A 57 2.07 18.10 -0.49
CA LYS A 57 3.47 18.10 -0.06
C LYS A 57 3.55 17.91 1.45
N MET A 58 4.54 17.15 1.90
CA MET A 58 4.82 16.99 3.32
C MET A 58 5.07 18.37 3.94
N PRO A 59 4.30 18.76 4.97
CA PRO A 59 4.53 20.03 5.65
C PRO A 59 5.89 20.08 6.33
N HIS A 60 6.45 21.27 6.48
CA HIS A 60 7.67 21.44 7.27
C HIS A 60 7.39 21.16 8.75
N ARG A 61 8.35 20.54 9.44
CA ARG A 61 8.25 20.16 10.87
C ARG A 61 7.82 21.30 11.79
N SER A 62 8.21 22.55 11.48
CA SER A 62 7.83 23.72 12.28
C SER A 62 6.35 24.08 12.18
N GLY A 63 5.59 23.49 11.26
CA GLY A 63 4.15 23.69 11.12
C GLY A 63 3.30 22.68 11.89
N PHE A 64 3.89 21.69 12.56
CA PHE A 64 3.13 20.63 13.23
C PHE A 64 2.37 21.07 14.50
N TRP A 65 2.56 22.32 14.95
CA TRP A 65 1.66 22.91 15.94
C TRP A 65 0.25 23.13 15.36
N GLU A 66 0.11 23.31 14.03
CA GLU A 66 -1.18 23.43 13.36
C GLU A 66 -1.82 22.03 13.18
N PRO A 67 -3.04 21.79 13.69
CA PRO A 67 -3.76 20.52 13.48
C PRO A 67 -3.93 20.15 12.01
N ARG A 68 -4.23 21.14 11.16
CA ARG A 68 -4.43 20.93 9.72
C ARG A 68 -3.18 20.39 9.03
N LEU A 69 -1.99 20.90 9.39
CA LEU A 69 -0.74 20.40 8.81
C LEU A 69 -0.40 18.99 9.30
N ARG A 70 -0.77 18.63 10.53
CA ARG A 70 -0.69 17.23 10.99
C ARG A 70 -1.64 16.31 10.23
N ALA A 71 -2.85 16.78 9.90
CA ALA A 71 -3.77 16.03 9.04
C ALA A 71 -3.14 15.77 7.66
N VAL A 72 -2.60 16.81 7.00
CA VAL A 72 -1.90 16.65 5.70
C VAL A 72 -0.75 15.64 5.81
N ALA A 73 0.04 15.68 6.88
CA ALA A 73 1.10 14.71 7.09
C ALA A 73 0.57 13.27 7.22
N HIS A 74 -0.50 13.06 7.99
CA HIS A 74 -1.13 11.74 8.10
C HIS A 74 -1.79 11.26 6.82
N HIS A 75 -2.36 12.16 5.99
CA HIS A 75 -2.88 11.81 4.67
C HIS A 75 -1.77 11.25 3.76
N ILE A 76 -0.64 11.97 3.69
CA ILE A 76 0.51 11.56 2.89
C ILE A 76 1.08 10.23 3.38
N MET A 77 1.21 10.07 4.70
CA MET A 77 1.71 8.82 5.27
C MET A 77 0.73 7.66 5.09
N ALA A 78 -0.58 7.87 5.21
CA ALA A 78 -1.57 6.83 4.92
C ALA A 78 -1.44 6.31 3.47
N ASN A 79 -1.25 7.20 2.49
CA ASN A 79 -0.99 6.78 1.13
C ASN A 79 0.37 6.07 0.98
N HIS A 80 1.40 6.49 1.73
CA HIS A 80 2.71 5.83 1.72
C HIS A 80 2.61 4.37 2.20
N GLU A 81 1.98 4.13 3.34
CA GLU A 81 1.83 2.77 3.89
C GLU A 81 0.93 1.90 2.99
N LEU A 82 -0.14 2.48 2.42
CA LEU A 82 -0.98 1.79 1.44
C LEU A 82 -0.17 1.39 0.19
N GLN A 83 0.71 2.27 -0.30
CA GLN A 83 1.59 1.94 -1.42
C GLN A 83 2.60 0.86 -1.07
N ALA A 84 3.18 0.88 0.14
CA ALA A 84 4.09 -0.16 0.60
C ALA A 84 3.38 -1.53 0.61
N LEU A 85 2.16 -1.57 1.15
CA LEU A 85 1.29 -2.74 1.14
C LEU A 85 1.01 -3.25 -0.29
N GLU A 86 0.62 -2.35 -1.20
CA GLU A 86 0.33 -2.70 -2.59
C GLU A 86 1.59 -3.16 -3.34
N VAL A 87 2.74 -2.51 -3.15
CA VAL A 87 4.00 -2.93 -3.77
C VAL A 87 4.41 -4.32 -3.30
N MET A 88 4.26 -4.62 -2.00
CA MET A 88 4.53 -5.96 -1.48
C MET A 88 3.62 -7.02 -2.08
N ALA A 89 2.32 -6.72 -2.22
CA ALA A 89 1.40 -7.59 -2.94
C ALA A 89 1.81 -7.78 -4.41
N TRP A 90 2.24 -6.70 -5.08
CA TRP A 90 2.72 -6.76 -6.46
C TRP A 90 3.96 -7.64 -6.57
N THR A 91 4.92 -7.51 -5.63
CA THR A 91 6.14 -8.34 -5.59
C THR A 91 5.81 -9.83 -5.45
N ILE A 92 4.81 -10.18 -4.63
CA ILE A 92 4.35 -11.57 -4.49
C ILE A 92 3.82 -12.13 -5.82
N LEU A 93 3.01 -11.34 -6.55
CA LEU A 93 2.41 -11.79 -7.81
C LEU A 93 3.39 -11.74 -8.99
N ALA A 94 4.30 -10.76 -9.02
CA ALA A 94 5.28 -10.59 -10.09
C ALA A 94 6.39 -11.65 -10.03
N PHE A 95 6.73 -12.12 -8.82
CA PHE A 95 7.82 -13.07 -8.59
C PHE A 95 7.36 -14.33 -7.82
N PRO A 96 6.45 -15.13 -8.41
CA PRO A 96 5.93 -16.34 -7.78
C PRO A 96 7.00 -17.42 -7.59
N ASP A 97 8.13 -17.34 -8.29
CA ASP A 97 9.27 -18.27 -8.16
C ASP A 97 10.25 -17.87 -7.03
N ALA A 98 10.01 -16.74 -6.33
CA ALA A 98 10.81 -16.35 -5.18
C ALA A 98 10.81 -17.48 -4.11
N PRO A 99 11.75 -17.51 -3.16
CA PRO A 99 11.70 -18.51 -2.09
C PRO A 99 10.40 -18.38 -1.27
N THR A 100 9.74 -19.49 -0.92
CA THR A 100 8.54 -19.50 -0.05
C THR A 100 8.75 -18.71 1.25
N ARG A 101 9.93 -18.83 1.86
CA ARG A 101 10.31 -18.06 3.06
C ARG A 101 10.26 -16.55 2.84
N PHE A 102 10.61 -16.09 1.64
CA PHE A 102 10.61 -14.68 1.27
C PHE A 102 9.18 -14.19 1.09
N ARG A 103 8.35 -14.88 0.30
CA ARG A 103 6.92 -14.51 0.14
C ARG A 103 6.17 -14.48 1.47
N ARG A 104 6.39 -15.48 2.34
CA ARG A 104 5.83 -15.50 3.70
C ARG A 104 6.37 -14.38 4.59
N GLY A 105 7.65 -14.03 4.43
CA GLY A 105 8.26 -12.89 5.12
C GLY A 105 7.62 -11.56 4.72
N ILE A 106 7.38 -11.35 3.41
CA ILE A 106 6.65 -10.18 2.90
C ILE A 106 5.27 -10.08 3.54
N VAL A 107 4.52 -11.19 3.64
CA VAL A 107 3.20 -11.16 4.30
C VAL A 107 3.28 -10.61 5.72
N GLY A 108 4.31 -10.96 6.49
CA GLY A 108 4.52 -10.40 7.82
C GLY A 108 4.58 -8.86 7.80
N VAL A 109 5.38 -8.29 6.89
CA VAL A 109 5.51 -6.84 6.72
C VAL A 109 4.22 -6.21 6.18
N MET A 110 3.50 -6.88 5.28
CA MET A 110 2.19 -6.43 4.80
C MET A 110 1.19 -6.23 5.94
N LEU A 111 1.18 -7.11 6.95
CA LEU A 111 0.31 -6.97 8.12
C LEU A 111 0.67 -5.74 8.96
N ASP A 112 1.96 -5.41 9.06
CA ASP A 112 2.42 -4.19 9.71
C ASP A 112 1.94 -2.94 8.94
N GLU A 113 2.05 -2.92 7.61
CA GLU A 113 1.61 -1.76 6.82
C GLU A 113 0.09 -1.59 6.76
N GLN A 114 -0.66 -2.70 6.81
CA GLN A 114 -2.10 -2.64 7.06
C GLN A 114 -2.40 -1.94 8.40
N ARG A 115 -1.65 -2.26 9.46
CA ARG A 115 -1.80 -1.60 10.77
C ARG A 115 -1.40 -0.13 10.71
N HIS A 116 -0.27 0.20 10.11
CA HIS A 116 0.21 1.58 10.01
C HIS A 116 -0.76 2.46 9.21
N THR A 117 -1.28 1.95 8.09
CA THR A 117 -2.29 2.67 7.30
C THR A 117 -3.52 2.98 8.14
N ARG A 118 -4.09 1.98 8.84
CA ARG A 118 -5.24 2.19 9.75
C ARG A 118 -4.94 3.20 10.85
N MET A 119 -3.73 3.20 11.41
CA MET A 119 -3.33 4.18 12.42
C MET A 119 -3.33 5.60 11.87
N HIS A 120 -2.85 5.79 10.63
CA HIS A 120 -2.88 7.09 9.97
C HIS A 120 -4.30 7.53 9.60
N LEU A 121 -5.14 6.63 9.08
CA LEU A 121 -6.55 6.91 8.81
C LEU A 121 -7.29 7.38 10.06
N LYS A 122 -7.10 6.68 11.20
CA LYS A 122 -7.68 7.08 12.48
C LYS A 122 -7.22 8.47 12.94
N ARG A 123 -5.95 8.81 12.72
CA ARG A 123 -5.44 10.15 13.05
C ARG A 123 -5.98 11.21 12.12
N LEU A 124 -6.17 10.88 10.85
CA LEU A 124 -6.70 11.77 9.84
C LEU A 124 -8.16 12.15 10.15
N ASP A 125 -8.98 11.13 10.46
CA ASP A 125 -10.37 11.28 10.91
C ASP A 125 -10.48 12.16 12.16
N ALA A 126 -9.60 11.96 13.15
CA ALA A 126 -9.54 12.80 14.34
C ALA A 126 -9.23 14.29 14.06
N PHE A 127 -8.69 14.62 12.88
CA PHE A 127 -8.48 16.00 12.42
C PHE A 127 -9.55 16.49 11.42
N GLY A 128 -10.59 15.69 11.15
CA GLY A 128 -11.68 16.04 10.24
C GLY A 128 -11.27 16.01 8.76
N MET A 129 -10.36 15.11 8.39
CA MET A 129 -9.93 14.87 7.01
C MET A 129 -10.04 13.37 6.71
N GLU A 130 -10.25 13.03 5.44
CA GLU A 130 -10.31 11.67 4.94
C GLU A 130 -9.20 11.40 3.91
N LEU A 131 -8.81 10.12 3.78
CA LEU A 131 -7.86 9.72 2.75
C LEU A 131 -8.56 9.82 1.39
N GLY A 132 -8.16 10.81 0.60
CA GLY A 132 -8.75 11.11 -0.70
C GLY A 132 -9.17 12.58 -0.84
N ASP A 133 -9.27 13.31 0.27
CA ASP A 133 -9.54 14.76 0.28
C ASP A 133 -8.46 15.59 -0.43
N LEU A 134 -7.24 15.06 -0.45
CA LEU A 134 -6.11 15.62 -1.17
C LEU A 134 -5.64 14.63 -2.24
N PRO A 135 -5.14 15.11 -3.40
CA PRO A 135 -4.59 14.23 -4.42
C PRO A 135 -3.40 13.43 -3.87
N VAL A 136 -3.39 12.12 -4.15
CA VAL A 136 -2.33 11.19 -3.72
C VAL A 136 -1.29 10.98 -4.82
N ASN A 137 -0.04 10.72 -4.44
CA ASN A 137 1.02 10.45 -5.41
C ASN A 137 1.21 8.94 -5.66
N GLY A 138 1.70 8.60 -6.85
CA GLY A 138 2.03 7.24 -7.29
C GLY A 138 3.51 6.85 -7.19
N HIS A 139 4.36 7.62 -6.50
CA HIS A 139 5.80 7.57 -6.73
C HIS A 139 6.44 6.22 -6.42
N VAL A 140 6.11 5.65 -5.25
CA VAL A 140 6.65 4.36 -4.81
C VAL A 140 6.22 3.26 -5.78
N TRP A 141 4.93 3.19 -6.09
CA TRP A 141 4.37 2.23 -7.05
C TRP A 141 5.05 2.30 -8.43
N ILE A 142 5.15 3.49 -9.02
CA ILE A 142 5.72 3.69 -10.36
C ILE A 142 7.18 3.24 -10.43
N ARG A 143 7.96 3.40 -9.35
CA ARG A 143 9.33 2.89 -9.28
C ARG A 143 9.36 1.38 -9.10
N SER A 144 8.62 0.86 -8.13
CA SER A 144 8.67 -0.57 -7.79
C SER A 144 8.21 -1.48 -8.92
N ARG A 145 7.23 -1.06 -9.74
CA ARG A 145 6.79 -1.86 -10.89
C ARG A 145 7.83 -2.00 -12.01
N GLN A 146 8.98 -1.30 -11.90
CA GLN A 146 10.11 -1.41 -12.83
C GLN A 146 11.06 -2.55 -12.46
N SER A 147 10.98 -3.09 -11.23
CA SER A 147 11.81 -4.21 -10.77
C SER A 147 11.65 -5.41 -11.71
N GLU A 148 12.76 -5.92 -12.25
CA GLU A 148 12.79 -7.06 -13.18
C GLU A 148 13.00 -8.39 -12.46
N ASN A 149 13.56 -8.34 -11.26
CA ASN A 149 13.77 -9.50 -10.41
C ASN A 149 13.56 -9.16 -8.93
N VAL A 150 13.53 -10.19 -8.07
CA VAL A 150 13.29 -10.04 -6.64
C VAL A 150 14.38 -9.27 -5.88
N LEU A 151 15.61 -9.20 -6.40
CA LEU A 151 16.70 -8.44 -5.78
C LEU A 151 16.53 -6.94 -6.00
N ASP A 152 15.87 -6.51 -7.07
CA ASP A 152 15.57 -5.09 -7.31
C ASP A 152 14.56 -4.51 -6.30
N TYR A 153 13.87 -5.39 -5.57
CA TYR A 153 12.96 -5.02 -4.48
C TYR A 153 13.70 -4.85 -3.14
N LEU A 154 14.86 -5.49 -2.96
CA LEU A 154 15.67 -5.48 -1.73
C LEU A 154 16.58 -4.24 -1.67
#